data_AF-A0A2E1WKC8-F1
#
_entry.id   AF-A0A2E1WKC8-F1
#
_cell.length_a   1.000
_cell.length_b   1.000
_cell.length_c   1.000
_cell.angle_alpha   90.00
_cell.angle_beta   90.00
_cell.angle_gamma   90.00
#
_symmetry.space_group_name_H-M   'P 1'
#
loop_
_entity.id
_entity.type
_entity.pdbx_description
1 polymer ?
#
loop_
_entity_poly.entity_id
_entity_poly.type
_entity_poly.pdbx_seq_one_letter_code
_entity_poly.pdbx_strand_id
1 'polypeptide(L)' 'MLAARSIDIYHPLMMDGVAYELNGAADAFAVEGSDFSQFDATAQTWNQVGDIVDGNGNSPNCEWDKENGGC' A
#
# COMPACT_ATOMS: atom_id res chain seq x y z
N MET A 1 8.18 13.74 -0.89
CA MET A 1 7.76 14.64 0.21
C MET A 1 8.91 14.73 1.21
N LEU A 2 9.51 15.91 1.41
CA LEU A 2 10.77 16.05 2.19
C LEU A 2 10.56 16.32 3.70
N ALA A 3 9.34 16.68 4.12
CA ALA A 3 9.04 17.17 5.47
C ALA A 3 8.37 16.15 6.41
N ALA A 4 7.87 15.03 5.90
CA ALA A 4 7.24 13.96 6.67
C ALA A 4 8.14 12.72 6.62
N ARG A 5 9.18 12.67 7.44
CA ARG A 5 10.16 11.56 7.44
C ARG A 5 9.84 10.43 8.43
N SER A 6 8.85 10.65 9.29
CA SER A 6 8.30 9.65 10.20
C SER A 6 6.83 10.00 10.50
N ILE A 7 5.91 9.49 9.69
CA ILE A 7 4.47 9.63 9.95
C ILE A 7 3.88 8.23 9.90
N ASP A 8 3.19 7.86 10.98
CA ASP A 8 2.39 6.65 11.11
C ASP A 8 1.03 7.10 11.67
N ILE A 9 0.03 7.14 10.80
CA ILE A 9 -1.33 7.56 11.12
C ILE A 9 -2.36 6.74 10.34
N TYR A 10 -3.56 6.61 10.90
CA TYR A 10 -4.75 6.31 10.11
C TYR A 10 -5.22 7.58 9.41
N HIS A 11 -4.93 7.68 8.11
CA HIS A 11 -5.28 8.85 7.32
C HIS A 11 -6.75 8.73 6.83
N PRO A 12 -7.60 9.77 6.98
CA PRO A 12 -9.05 9.67 6.71
C PRO A 12 -9.43 9.47 5.23
N LEU A 13 -8.44 9.50 4.32
CA LEU A 13 -8.60 9.13 2.91
C LEU A 13 -8.14 7.69 2.61
N MET A 14 -7.71 6.93 3.62
CA MET A 14 -7.32 5.53 3.48
C MET A 14 -8.46 4.61 3.90
N MET A 15 -8.46 3.42 3.32
CA MET A 15 -9.35 2.34 3.73
C MET A 15 -9.07 1.95 5.19
N ASP A 16 -10.12 1.58 5.92
CA ASP A 16 -9.95 1.08 7.30
C ASP A 16 -9.02 -0.14 7.30
N GLY A 17 -8.07 -0.16 8.24
CA GLY A 17 -7.00 -1.16 8.28
C GLY A 17 -5.79 -0.90 7.36
N VAL A 18 -5.82 0.12 6.48
CA VAL A 18 -4.64 0.53 5.70
C VAL A 18 -4.00 1.76 6.33
N ALA A 19 -2.78 1.58 6.83
CA ALA A 19 -2.01 2.65 7.44
C ALA A 19 -1.31 3.54 6.40
N TYR A 20 -1.12 4.81 6.76
CA TYR A 20 -0.19 5.68 6.06
C TYR A 20 1.10 5.71 6.86
N GLU A 21 2.15 5.13 6.30
CA GLU A 21 3.41 4.87 7.00
C GLU A 21 4.59 5.35 6.14
N LEU A 22 5.51 6.08 6.77
CA LEU A 22 6.72 6.59 6.15
C LEU A 22 7.88 6.51 7.14
N ASN A 23 8.95 5.83 6.76
CA ASN A 23 10.22 5.68 7.47
C ASN A 23 11.35 6.23 6.61
N GLY A 24 11.35 7.55 6.42
CA GLY A 24 12.40 8.27 5.72
C GLY A 24 12.71 7.72 4.33
N ALA A 25 13.93 7.21 4.14
CA ALA A 25 14.39 6.59 2.90
C ALA A 25 14.53 5.06 3.03
N ALA A 26 13.97 4.47 4.09
CA ALA A 26 13.87 3.01 4.24
C ALA A 26 12.63 2.47 3.53
N ASP A 27 11.55 3.26 3.48
CA ASP A 27 10.31 2.87 2.79
C ASP A 27 10.31 3.34 1.34
N ALA A 28 9.82 2.47 0.46
CA ALA A 28 9.66 2.77 -0.96
C ALA A 28 8.34 3.53 -1.24
N PHE A 29 7.30 3.28 -0.46
CA PHE A 29 5.95 3.81 -0.65
C PHE A 29 5.36 4.32 0.66
N ALA A 30 4.46 5.32 0.57
CA ALA A 30 3.79 5.90 1.75
C ALA A 30 2.55 5.12 2.20
N VAL A 31 2.11 4.18 1.36
CA VAL A 31 0.95 3.32 1.57
C VAL A 31 1.31 1.98 0.96
N GLU A 32 1.39 0.95 1.79
CA GLU A 32 1.76 -0.40 1.40
C GLU A 32 0.66 -1.41 1.78
N GLY A 33 -0.59 -0.95 1.88
CA GLY A 33 -1.76 -1.79 2.12
C GLY A 33 -2.71 -1.83 0.91
N SER A 34 -3.38 -2.97 0.73
CA SER A 34 -4.34 -3.20 -0.37
C SER A 34 -5.46 -4.11 0.10
N ASP A 35 -6.60 -4.07 -0.58
CA ASP A 35 -7.61 -5.12 -0.51
C ASP A 35 -7.67 -5.92 -1.81
N PHE A 36 -8.31 -7.08 -1.77
CA PHE A 36 -8.83 -7.73 -2.97
C PHE A 36 -10.32 -7.45 -3.06
N SER A 37 -10.74 -6.94 -4.20
CA SER A 37 -12.15 -6.67 -4.47
C SER A 37 -12.63 -7.47 -5.68
N GLN A 38 -13.82 -8.05 -5.57
CA GLN A 38 -14.49 -8.75 -6.67
C GLN A 38 -15.75 -7.99 -7.08
N PHE A 39 -15.90 -7.79 -8.39
CA PHE A 39 -17.09 -7.14 -8.94
C PHE A 39 -18.30 -8.09 -8.91
N ASP A 40 -19.39 -7.64 -8.28
CA ASP A 40 -20.70 -8.26 -8.35
C ASP A 40 -21.52 -7.58 -9.46
N ALA A 41 -21.75 -8.32 -10.56
CA ALA A 41 -22.50 -7.83 -11.70
C ALA A 41 -24.01 -7.65 -11.43
N THR A 42 -24.58 -8.34 -10.45
CA THR A 42 -26.00 -8.19 -10.11
C THR A 42 -26.22 -6.92 -9.31
N ALA A 43 -25.38 -6.70 -8.28
CA ALA A 43 -25.45 -5.50 -7.44
C ALA A 43 -24.75 -4.28 -8.07
N GLN A 44 -23.99 -4.47 -9.16
CA GLN A 44 -23.18 -3.43 -9.82
C GLN A 44 -22.23 -2.73 -8.84
N THR A 45 -21.59 -3.51 -7.98
CA THR A 45 -20.69 -3.02 -6.93
C THR A 45 -19.42 -3.86 -6.86
N TRP A 46 -18.37 -3.31 -6.28
CA TRP A 46 -17.18 -4.06 -5.87
C TRP A 46 -17.34 -4.45 -4.40
N ASN A 47 -17.14 -5.73 -4.11
CA ASN A 47 -17.16 -6.26 -2.76
C ASN A 47 -15.74 -6.67 -2.37
N GLN A 48 -15.28 -6.21 -1.22
CA GLN A 48 -14.04 -6.70 -0.63
C GLN A 48 -14.16 -8.21 -0.37
N VAL A 49 -13.08 -8.93 -0.67
CA VAL A 49 -12.95 -10.36 -0.46
C VAL A 49 -11.73 -10.62 0.40
N GLY A 50 -11.95 -11.21 1.57
CA GLY A 50 -10.89 -11.53 2.52
C GLY A 50 -10.44 -10.32 3.35
N ASP A 51 -9.28 -10.46 3.97
CA ASP A 51 -8.69 -9.46 4.85
C ASP A 51 -7.84 -8.45 4.05
N ILE A 52 -7.55 -7.31 4.69
CA ILE A 52 -6.58 -6.35 4.17
C ILE A 52 -5.21 -7.03 4.04
N VAL A 53 -4.56 -6.81 2.91
CA VAL A 53 -3.17 -7.18 2.68
C VAL A 53 -2.30 -6.06 3.24
N ASP A 54 -1.55 -6.37 4.28
CA ASP A 54 -0.54 -5.48 4.85
C ASP A 54 0.84 -5.82 4.25
N GLY A 55 1.36 -4.89 3.45
CA GLY A 55 2.68 -4.95 2.83
C GLY A 55 3.72 -4.07 3.52
N ASN A 56 3.40 -3.42 4.64
CA ASN A 56 4.31 -2.49 5.30
C ASN A 56 5.66 -3.16 5.61
N GLY A 57 6.74 -2.55 5.12
CA GLY A 57 8.12 -3.01 5.35
C GLY A 57 8.47 -4.32 4.62
N ASN A 58 7.56 -4.87 3.82
CA ASN A 58 7.80 -6.07 3.02
C ASN A 58 8.36 -5.74 1.61
N SER A 59 8.30 -4.47 1.20
CA SER A 59 8.89 -3.94 -0.05
C SER A 59 10.17 -3.15 0.24
N PRO A 60 11.33 -3.82 0.39
CA PRO A 60 12.58 -3.11 0.61
C PRO A 60 12.97 -2.29 -0.62
N ASN A 61 13.71 -1.20 -0.38
CA ASN A 61 14.35 -0.47 -1.46
C ASN A 61 15.33 -1.36 -2.23
N CYS A 62 15.28 -1.23 -3.54
CA CYS A 62 15.96 -2.09 -4.49
C CYS A 62 16.53 -1.26 -5.64
N GLU A 63 17.64 -1.72 -6.20
CA GLU A 63 18.15 -1.16 -7.45
C GLU A 63 17.31 -1.71 -8.61
N TRP A 64 16.92 -0.84 -9.53
CA TRP A 64 16.13 -1.23 -10.69
C TRP A 64 16.95 -2.11 -11.65
N ASP A 65 16.56 -3.38 -11.79
CA ASP A 65 17.08 -4.31 -12.78
C ASP A 65 16.39 -4.07 -14.13
N LYS A 66 17.13 -3.44 -15.05
CA LYS A 66 16.67 -3.15 -16.41
C LYS A 66 16.54 -4.40 -17.28
N GLU A 67 17.31 -5.45 -17.01
CA GLU A 67 17.35 -6.65 -17.83
C GLU A 67 16.15 -7.56 -17.55
N ASN A 68 15.73 -7.63 -16.28
CA ASN A 68 14.61 -8.48 -15.85
C ASN A 68 13.30 -7.71 -15.59
N GLY A 69 13.33 -6.38 -15.66
CA GLY A 69 12.12 -5.54 -15.61
C GLY A 69 11.50 -5.46 -14.23
N GLY A 70 12.32 -5.14 -13.23
CA GLY A 70 11.82 -5.00 -11.88
C GLY A 70 12.88 -4.58 -10.88
N CYS A 71 12.44 -4.68 -9.63
CA CYS A 71 13.29 -5.11 -8.55
C CYS A 71 13.00 -6.60 -8.29
#